data_AF-L9WPF7-F1
#
_entry.id   AF-L9WPF7-F1
#
_cell.length_a   1.000
_cell.length_b   1.000
_cell.length_c   1.000
_cell.angle_alpha   90.00
_cell.angle_beta   90.00
_cell.angle_gamma   90.00
#
_symmetry.space_group_name_H-M   'P 1'
#
loop_
_entity.id
_entity.type
_entity.pdbx_description
1 polymer ?
#
loop_
_entity_poly.entity_id
_entity_poly.type
_entity_poly.pdbx_seq_one_letter_code
_entity_poly.pdbx_strand_id
1 'polypeptide(L)'
;MSDDTGPGLSVDEFVDYCQTQAGLLSGRVETMRAEANDLLSEIDAEMTELRSRLEDHTKAVEGTDGPSTPPGPDNSFDVDALEALEREVKEKQLLVEAKQTRMELFQELAAGYTDLAAELQSSVDDGDAALERVVHFEADNDAPAYFADRQTMVEAVTESRSSADDE
;
A
#
# COMPACT_ATOMS: atom_id res chain seq x y z
N MET A 1 22.26 47.18 -12.60
CA MET A 1 21.71 46.97 -11.25
C MET A 1 20.22 46.72 -11.45
N SER A 2 19.87 45.48 -11.72
CA SER A 2 18.50 44.98 -11.86
C SER A 2 18.48 43.66 -11.10
N ASP A 3 17.49 43.50 -10.24
CA ASP A 3 17.35 42.44 -9.23
C ASP A 3 17.67 41.05 -9.76
N ASP A 4 18.67 40.43 -9.14
CA ASP A 4 19.00 39.00 -9.24
C ASP A 4 18.46 38.31 -7.98
N THR A 5 17.17 38.54 -7.69
CA THR A 5 16.42 37.69 -6.76
C THR A 5 15.83 36.62 -7.66
N GLY A 6 16.41 35.41 -7.65
CA GLY A 6 15.94 34.29 -8.49
C GLY A 6 14.42 34.15 -8.38
N PRO A 7 13.72 33.81 -9.49
CA PRO A 7 12.27 33.73 -9.46
C PRO A 7 11.87 32.69 -8.40
N GLY A 8 11.19 33.13 -7.35
CA GLY A 8 10.57 32.23 -6.39
C GLY A 8 9.61 31.29 -7.13
N LEU A 9 9.40 30.10 -6.58
CA LEU A 9 8.47 29.12 -7.16
C LEU A 9 7.08 29.75 -7.31
N SER A 10 6.50 29.59 -8.48
CA SER A 10 5.17 30.07 -8.83
C SER A 10 4.07 29.16 -8.29
N VAL A 11 2.84 29.69 -8.17
CA VAL A 11 1.66 28.91 -7.77
C VAL A 11 1.45 27.72 -8.71
N ASP A 12 1.65 27.90 -10.02
CA ASP A 12 1.51 26.83 -11.02
C ASP A 12 2.48 25.67 -10.76
N GLU A 13 3.71 25.94 -10.29
CA GLU A 13 4.66 24.88 -9.92
C GLU A 13 4.19 24.08 -8.70
N PHE A 14 3.51 24.71 -7.74
CA PHE A 14 2.91 24.00 -6.60
C PHE A 14 1.66 23.20 -6.99
N VAL A 15 0.88 23.69 -7.94
CA VAL A 15 -0.24 22.95 -8.54
C VAL A 15 0.30 21.69 -9.24
N ASP A 16 1.32 21.83 -10.07
CA ASP A 16 1.98 20.72 -10.78
C ASP A 16 2.60 19.71 -9.80
N TYR A 17 3.20 20.20 -8.71
CA TYR A 17 3.70 19.37 -7.62
C TYR A 17 2.57 18.53 -7.02
N CYS A 18 1.46 19.15 -6.60
CA CYS A 18 0.33 18.44 -5.99
C CYS A 18 -0.26 17.39 -6.94
N GLN A 19 -0.44 17.73 -8.22
CA GLN A 19 -0.92 16.79 -9.23
C GLN A 19 0.06 15.62 -9.45
N THR A 20 1.36 15.90 -9.41
CA THR A 20 2.40 14.85 -9.49
C THR A 20 2.32 13.91 -8.30
N GLN A 21 2.19 14.43 -7.07
CA GLN A 21 2.04 13.59 -5.87
C GLN A 21 0.78 12.72 -5.92
N ALA A 22 -0.35 13.30 -6.32
CA ALA A 22 -1.61 12.56 -6.51
C ALA A 22 -1.46 11.42 -7.53
N GLY A 23 -0.78 11.68 -8.65
CA GLY A 23 -0.48 10.68 -9.67
C GLY A 23 0.41 9.55 -9.16
N LEU A 24 1.45 9.86 -8.38
CA LEU A 24 2.35 8.85 -7.80
C LEU A 24 1.61 7.93 -6.82
N LEU A 25 0.80 8.51 -5.94
CA LEU A 25 -0.01 7.75 -4.98
C LEU A 25 -1.02 6.86 -5.70
N SER A 26 -1.68 7.38 -6.74
CA SER A 26 -2.60 6.61 -7.57
C SER A 26 -1.91 5.42 -8.25
N GLY A 27 -0.73 5.62 -8.83
CA GLY A 27 0.05 4.52 -9.41
C GLY A 27 0.48 3.47 -8.39
N ARG A 28 0.76 3.88 -7.15
CA ARG A 28 1.05 2.94 -6.05
C ARG A 28 -0.17 2.13 -5.65
N VAL A 29 -1.36 2.75 -5.63
CA VAL A 29 -2.64 2.05 -5.40
C VAL A 29 -2.90 1.02 -6.49
N GLU A 30 -2.67 1.36 -7.76
CA GLU A 30 -2.82 0.42 -8.87
C GLU A 30 -1.90 -0.79 -8.71
N THR A 31 -0.65 -0.57 -8.30
CA THR A 31 0.31 -1.64 -8.01
C THR A 31 -0.18 -2.53 -6.87
N MET A 32 -0.58 -1.93 -5.74
CA MET A 32 -1.11 -2.70 -4.59
C MET A 32 -2.38 -3.47 -4.94
N ARG A 33 -3.24 -2.92 -5.83
CA ARG A 33 -4.45 -3.60 -6.29
C ARG A 33 -4.11 -4.84 -7.11
N ALA A 34 -3.13 -4.76 -8.01
CA ALA A 34 -2.65 -5.92 -8.76
C ALA A 34 -2.11 -7.01 -7.80
N GLU A 35 -1.24 -6.63 -6.86
CA GLU A 35 -0.69 -7.55 -5.86
C GLU A 35 -1.78 -8.18 -4.98
N ALA A 36 -2.81 -7.42 -4.58
CA ALA A 36 -3.93 -7.96 -3.81
C ALA A 36 -4.77 -8.97 -4.62
N ASN A 37 -4.97 -8.73 -5.92
CA ASN A 37 -5.68 -9.67 -6.79
C ASN A 37 -4.88 -10.97 -7.01
N ASP A 38 -3.56 -10.87 -7.13
CA ASP A 38 -2.68 -12.04 -7.23
C ASP A 38 -2.78 -12.87 -5.95
N LEU A 39 -2.70 -12.23 -4.78
CA LEU A 39 -2.88 -12.90 -3.48
C LEU A 39 -4.26 -13.57 -3.34
N LEU A 40 -5.33 -12.92 -3.77
CA LEU A 40 -6.68 -13.51 -3.76
C LEU A 40 -6.76 -14.75 -4.66
N SER A 41 -6.09 -14.71 -5.82
CA SER A 41 -6.04 -15.86 -6.74
C SER A 41 -5.26 -17.03 -6.13
N GLU A 42 -4.17 -16.75 -5.41
CA GLU A 42 -3.42 -17.76 -4.66
C GLU A 42 -4.25 -18.38 -3.53
N ILE A 43 -4.95 -17.55 -2.75
CA ILE A 43 -5.86 -18.01 -1.68
C ILE A 43 -6.93 -18.95 -2.24
N ASP A 44 -7.56 -18.61 -3.37
CA ASP A 44 -8.58 -19.45 -3.99
C ASP A 44 -8.02 -20.81 -4.45
N ALA A 45 -6.80 -20.82 -4.98
CA ALA A 45 -6.11 -22.06 -5.37
C ALA A 45 -5.79 -22.93 -4.15
N GLU A 46 -5.25 -22.33 -3.07
CA GLU A 46 -4.92 -23.05 -1.84
C GLU A 46 -6.15 -23.56 -1.10
N MET A 47 -7.24 -22.79 -1.08
CA MET A 47 -8.52 -23.24 -0.53
C MET A 47 -9.11 -24.40 -1.33
N THR A 48 -8.90 -24.43 -2.64
CA THR A 48 -9.29 -25.56 -3.49
C THR A 48 -8.47 -26.80 -3.17
N GLU A 49 -7.15 -26.65 -3.02
CA GLU A 49 -6.24 -27.73 -2.59
C GLU A 49 -6.63 -28.27 -1.20
N LEU A 50 -6.91 -27.38 -0.24
CA LEU A 50 -7.32 -27.74 1.11
C LEU A 50 -8.60 -28.59 1.09
N ARG A 51 -9.60 -28.20 0.29
CA ARG A 51 -10.83 -28.98 0.10
C ARG A 51 -10.55 -30.33 -0.55
N SER A 52 -9.71 -30.38 -1.59
CA SER A 52 -9.35 -31.64 -2.25
C SER A 52 -8.70 -32.64 -1.29
N ARG A 53 -7.74 -32.18 -0.49
CA ARG A 53 -7.07 -33.03 0.52
C ARG A 53 -8.04 -33.56 1.57
N LEU A 54 -8.99 -32.73 2.00
CA LEU A 54 -10.01 -33.13 2.97
C LEU A 54 -11.00 -34.16 2.40
N GLU A 55 -11.38 -34.00 1.13
CA GLU A 55 -12.20 -34.98 0.41
C GLU A 55 -11.49 -36.31 0.22
N ASP A 56 -10.22 -36.29 -0.19
CA ASP A 56 -9.42 -37.50 -0.41
C ASP A 56 -9.24 -38.28 0.90
N HIS A 57 -9.04 -37.58 2.01
CA HIS A 57 -9.04 -38.18 3.34
C HIS A 57 -10.39 -38.83 3.69
N THR A 58 -11.50 -38.12 3.46
CA THR A 58 -12.84 -38.64 3.77
C THR A 58 -13.15 -39.90 2.96
N LYS A 59 -12.81 -39.91 1.66
CA LYS A 59 -12.96 -41.08 0.77
C LYS A 59 -12.09 -42.25 1.21
N ALA A 60 -10.88 -42.00 1.72
CA ALA A 60 -10.00 -43.05 2.23
C ALA A 60 -10.55 -43.72 3.50
N VAL A 61 -11.25 -42.98 4.36
CA VAL A 61 -11.84 -43.50 5.61
C VAL A 61 -13.10 -44.35 5.33
N GLU A 62 -13.98 -43.91 4.42
CA GLU A 62 -15.23 -44.64 4.08
C GLU A 62 -15.00 -45.96 3.31
N GLY A 63 -13.82 -46.17 2.71
CA GLY A 63 -13.48 -47.36 1.92
C GLY A 63 -13.00 -48.59 2.71
N THR A 64 -12.99 -48.57 4.04
CA THR A 64 -12.29 -49.59 4.87
C THR A 64 -13.15 -50.72 5.44
N ASP A 65 -14.34 -50.98 4.89
CA ASP A 65 -15.21 -52.11 5.27
C ASP A 65 -14.77 -53.47 4.65
N GLY A 66 -13.51 -53.89 4.86
CA GLY A 66 -13.00 -55.19 4.42
C GLY A 66 -11.82 -55.69 5.27
N PRO A 67 -11.75 -56.98 5.67
CA PRO A 67 -10.82 -57.44 6.69
C PRO A 67 -9.38 -57.60 6.16
N SER A 68 -8.43 -57.11 6.98
CA SER A 68 -7.00 -57.43 7.01
C SER A 68 -6.15 -57.04 5.78
N THR A 69 -5.45 -55.90 5.91
CA THR A 69 -4.23 -55.61 5.15
C THR A 69 -3.05 -55.51 6.13
N PRO A 70 -1.84 -56.04 5.83
CA PRO A 70 -0.65 -55.91 6.67
C PRO A 70 -0.25 -54.43 6.83
N PRO A 71 0.63 -54.05 7.78
CA PRO A 71 1.05 -52.66 7.96
C PRO A 71 1.83 -52.19 6.72
N GLY A 72 1.11 -51.60 5.77
CA GLY A 72 1.66 -50.86 4.64
C GLY A 72 2.17 -49.49 5.11
N PRO A 73 2.98 -48.81 4.29
CA PRO A 73 3.63 -47.55 4.67
C PRO A 73 2.58 -46.55 5.14
N ASP A 74 2.91 -45.77 6.17
CA ASP A 74 2.07 -44.73 6.79
C ASP A 74 1.27 -43.94 5.75
N ASN A 75 0.04 -44.39 5.47
CA ASN A 75 -0.99 -43.60 4.81
C ASN A 75 -1.69 -42.72 5.85
N SER A 76 -0.94 -42.24 6.84
CA SER A 76 -1.42 -41.27 7.80
C SER A 76 -1.65 -39.97 7.05
N PHE A 77 -2.90 -39.52 7.02
CA PHE A 77 -3.26 -38.18 6.61
C PHE A 77 -2.29 -37.16 7.21
N ASP A 78 -1.63 -36.39 6.36
CA ASP A 78 -0.62 -35.42 6.77
C ASP A 78 -1.32 -34.16 7.31
N VAL A 79 -1.73 -34.25 8.58
CA VAL A 79 -2.37 -33.16 9.33
C VAL A 79 -1.45 -31.95 9.38
N ASP A 80 -0.14 -32.16 9.55
CA ASP A 80 0.83 -31.08 9.64
C ASP A 80 0.90 -30.29 8.33
N ALA A 81 0.85 -30.96 7.17
CA ALA A 81 0.78 -30.30 5.87
C ALA A 81 -0.55 -29.56 5.65
N LEU A 82 -1.66 -30.05 6.20
CA LEU A 82 -2.95 -29.35 6.14
C LEU A 82 -2.93 -28.08 7.00
N GLU A 83 -2.42 -28.16 8.23
CA GLU A 83 -2.30 -27.01 9.14
C GLU A 83 -1.33 -25.95 8.59
N ALA A 84 -0.27 -26.36 7.90
CA ALA A 84 0.64 -25.45 7.20
C ALA A 84 -0.09 -24.68 6.09
N LEU A 85 -0.90 -25.36 5.28
CA LEU A 85 -1.68 -24.74 4.21
C LEU A 85 -2.76 -23.78 4.76
N GLU A 86 -3.45 -24.17 5.84
CA GLU A 86 -4.42 -23.30 6.51
C GLU A 86 -3.76 -22.01 7.05
N ARG A 87 -2.57 -22.14 7.62
CA ARG A 87 -1.80 -20.99 8.11
C ARG A 87 -1.36 -20.07 6.98
N GLU A 88 -0.92 -20.62 5.85
CA GLU A 88 -0.54 -19.84 4.67
C GLU A 88 -1.73 -19.04 4.12
N VAL A 89 -2.90 -19.68 3.97
CA VAL A 89 -4.13 -18.99 3.54
C VAL A 89 -4.48 -17.83 4.48
N LYS A 90 -4.43 -18.05 5.80
CA LYS A 90 -4.72 -17.00 6.79
C LYS A 90 -3.73 -15.84 6.72
N GLU A 91 -2.44 -16.14 6.54
CA GLU A 91 -1.41 -15.12 6.40
C GLU A 91 -1.63 -14.27 5.15
N LYS A 92 -1.95 -14.90 4.02
CA LYS A 92 -2.27 -14.18 2.77
C LYS A 92 -3.53 -13.32 2.90
N GLN A 93 -4.57 -13.81 3.58
CA GLN A 93 -5.79 -13.03 3.85
C GLN A 93 -5.48 -11.77 4.66
N LEU A 94 -4.70 -11.89 5.74
CA LEU A 94 -4.28 -10.73 6.54
C LEU A 94 -3.45 -9.75 5.72
N LEU A 95 -2.60 -10.25 4.82
CA LEU A 95 -1.82 -9.40 3.92
C LEU A 95 -2.72 -8.63 2.93
N VAL A 96 -3.75 -9.27 2.39
CA VAL A 96 -4.75 -8.60 1.52
C VAL A 96 -5.48 -7.50 2.28
N GLU A 97 -5.96 -7.77 3.49
CA GLU A 97 -6.63 -6.77 4.34
C GLU A 97 -5.72 -5.57 4.63
N ALA A 98 -4.48 -5.83 5.04
CA ALA A 98 -3.51 -4.78 5.29
C ALA A 98 -3.23 -3.93 4.03
N LYS A 99 -3.13 -4.57 2.85
CA LYS A 99 -2.99 -3.86 1.57
C LYS A 99 -4.22 -3.01 1.25
N GLN A 100 -5.44 -3.50 1.53
CA GLN A 100 -6.68 -2.74 1.30
C GLN A 100 -6.72 -1.47 2.16
N THR A 101 -6.47 -1.58 3.46
CA THR A 101 -6.38 -0.40 4.34
C THR A 101 -5.32 0.57 3.85
N ARG A 102 -4.15 0.06 3.43
CA ARG A 102 -3.10 0.93 2.89
C ARG A 102 -3.54 1.61 1.59
N MET A 103 -4.23 0.93 0.69
CA MET A 103 -4.75 1.53 -0.55
C MET A 103 -5.75 2.66 -0.25
N GLU A 104 -6.60 2.51 0.75
CA GLU A 104 -7.56 3.55 1.16
C GLU A 104 -6.83 4.82 1.61
N LEU A 105 -5.81 4.67 2.47
CA LEU A 105 -5.00 5.81 2.93
C LEU A 105 -4.27 6.51 1.78
N PHE A 106 -3.72 5.75 0.83
CA PHE A 106 -3.06 6.34 -0.35
C PHE A 106 -4.06 7.08 -1.26
N GLN A 107 -5.28 6.56 -1.41
CA GLN A 107 -6.34 7.21 -2.18
C GLN A 107 -6.82 8.51 -1.52
N GLU A 108 -6.99 8.50 -0.20
CA GLU A 108 -7.37 9.68 0.57
C GLU A 108 -6.32 10.79 0.43
N LEU A 109 -5.04 10.46 0.59
CA LEU A 109 -3.97 11.43 0.41
C LEU A 109 -3.88 11.96 -1.03
N ALA A 110 -4.07 11.08 -2.03
CA ALA A 110 -4.09 11.49 -3.45
C ALA A 110 -5.25 12.45 -3.76
N ALA A 111 -6.43 12.18 -3.20
CA ALA A 111 -7.58 13.07 -3.31
C ALA A 111 -7.29 14.41 -2.63
N GLY A 112 -6.69 14.40 -1.43
CA GLY A 112 -6.28 15.61 -0.72
C GLY A 112 -5.32 16.50 -1.53
N TYR A 113 -4.31 15.90 -2.17
CA TYR A 113 -3.43 16.67 -3.08
C TYR A 113 -4.18 17.21 -4.32
N THR A 114 -5.13 16.45 -4.86
CA THR A 114 -5.94 16.91 -6.01
C THR A 114 -6.83 18.10 -5.63
N ASP A 115 -7.46 18.04 -4.45
CA ASP A 115 -8.28 19.12 -3.92
C ASP A 115 -7.43 20.36 -3.58
N LEU A 116 -6.25 20.15 -2.98
CA LEU A 116 -5.30 21.22 -2.71
C LEU A 116 -4.83 21.91 -4.00
N ALA A 117 -4.52 21.14 -5.06
CA ALA A 117 -4.14 21.71 -6.35
C ALA A 117 -5.24 22.63 -6.91
N ALA A 118 -6.50 22.21 -6.81
CA ALA A 118 -7.64 23.01 -7.24
C ALA A 118 -7.84 24.27 -6.37
N GLU A 119 -7.60 24.17 -5.07
CA GLU A 119 -7.63 25.30 -4.14
C GLU A 119 -6.55 26.33 -4.48
N LEU A 120 -5.29 25.88 -4.64
CA LEU A 120 -4.16 26.73 -4.99
C LEU A 120 -4.43 27.50 -6.28
N GLN A 121 -4.88 26.81 -7.34
CA GLN A 121 -5.16 27.42 -8.64
C GLN A 121 -6.27 28.49 -8.58
N SER A 122 -7.22 28.37 -7.65
CA SER A 122 -8.43 29.21 -7.63
C SER A 122 -8.40 30.33 -6.60
N SER A 123 -7.55 30.23 -5.58
CA SER A 123 -7.62 31.09 -4.39
C SER A 123 -6.28 31.68 -3.94
N VAL A 124 -5.16 31.24 -4.52
CA VAL A 124 -3.82 31.69 -4.14
C VAL A 124 -3.13 32.30 -5.36
N ASP A 125 -2.68 33.55 -5.22
CA ASP A 125 -1.96 34.29 -6.26
C ASP A 125 -0.45 34.44 -5.95
N ASP A 126 -0.02 33.96 -4.78
CA ASP A 126 1.32 34.16 -4.23
C ASP A 126 2.02 32.82 -3.95
N GLY A 127 3.29 32.72 -4.37
CA GLY A 127 4.08 31.48 -4.27
C GLY A 127 4.43 31.10 -2.84
N ASP A 128 4.71 32.07 -1.97
CA ASP A 128 5.03 31.79 -0.56
C ASP A 128 3.78 31.28 0.19
N ALA A 129 2.62 31.87 -0.08
CA ALA A 129 1.34 31.38 0.46
C ALA A 129 1.02 29.96 -0.05
N ALA A 130 1.31 29.64 -1.32
CA ALA A 130 1.13 28.31 -1.87
C ALA A 130 2.05 27.29 -1.20
N LEU A 131 3.34 27.63 -1.00
CA LEU A 131 4.30 26.79 -0.28
C LEU A 131 3.82 26.49 1.15
N GLU A 132 3.38 27.52 1.89
CA GLU A 132 2.89 27.34 3.26
C GLU A 132 1.69 26.40 3.30
N ARG A 133 0.75 26.54 2.36
CA ARG A 133 -0.44 25.67 2.26
C ARG A 133 -0.04 24.21 2.02
N VAL A 134 0.90 23.95 1.10
CA VAL A 134 1.41 22.61 0.80
C VAL A 134 2.10 22.00 2.02
N VAL A 135 3.01 22.74 2.65
CA VAL A 135 3.75 22.25 3.83
C VAL A 135 2.81 21.94 4.98
N HIS A 136 1.80 22.78 5.21
CA HIS A 136 0.81 22.55 6.26
C HIS A 136 -0.05 21.31 5.96
N PHE A 137 -0.53 21.17 4.72
CA PHE A 137 -1.26 19.98 4.29
C PHE A 137 -0.43 18.70 4.49
N GLU A 138 0.83 18.71 4.08
CA GLU A 138 1.71 17.55 4.20
C GLU A 138 2.01 17.19 5.67
N ALA A 139 2.19 18.19 6.52
CA ALA A 139 2.37 17.98 7.96
C ALA A 139 1.11 17.39 8.61
N ASP A 140 -0.07 17.90 8.27
CA ASP A 140 -1.35 17.46 8.83
C ASP A 140 -1.70 16.02 8.42
N ASN A 141 -1.23 15.58 7.24
CA ASN A 141 -1.50 14.25 6.70
C ASN A 141 -0.33 13.26 6.86
N ASP A 142 0.76 13.65 7.52
CA ASP A 142 1.98 12.85 7.65
C ASP A 142 2.47 12.31 6.28
N ALA A 143 2.46 13.17 5.25
CA ALA A 143 2.82 12.81 3.88
C ALA A 143 4.17 12.07 3.75
N PRO A 144 5.24 12.40 4.50
CA PRO A 144 6.52 11.69 4.42
C PRO A 144 6.40 10.16 4.60
N ALA A 145 5.47 9.68 5.44
CA ALA A 145 5.26 8.24 5.66
C ALA A 145 4.80 7.48 4.40
N TYR A 146 4.33 8.19 3.38
CA TYR A 146 3.83 7.63 2.12
C TYR A 146 4.86 7.67 0.99
N PHE A 147 5.94 8.44 1.14
CA PHE A 147 6.96 8.68 0.12
C PHE A 147 8.37 8.29 0.60
N ALA A 148 8.64 7.00 0.74
CA ALA A 148 9.95 6.53 1.24
C ALA A 148 11.15 6.87 0.34
N ASP A 149 10.93 6.99 -0.98
CA ASP A 149 12.00 7.16 -1.96
C ASP A 149 12.18 8.62 -2.42
N ARG A 150 11.41 9.56 -1.84
CA ARG A 150 11.38 10.95 -2.29
C ARG A 150 11.16 11.88 -1.11
N GLN A 151 11.88 13.00 -1.14
CA GLN A 151 11.66 14.08 -0.20
C GLN A 151 10.38 14.84 -0.53
N THR A 152 9.57 15.09 0.51
CA THR A 152 8.37 15.95 0.49
C THR A 152 8.72 17.41 0.77
N MET A 153 7.79 18.34 0.54
CA MET A 153 8.03 19.77 0.81
C MET A 153 8.16 20.05 2.31
N VAL A 154 7.37 19.37 3.15
CA VAL A 154 7.50 19.48 4.61
C VAL A 154 8.89 19.03 5.10
N GLU A 155 9.46 17.99 4.52
CA GLU A 155 10.83 17.54 4.83
C GLU A 155 11.87 18.54 4.35
N ALA A 156 11.75 19.04 3.11
CA ALA A 156 12.69 20.01 2.54
C ALA A 156 12.75 21.31 3.36
N VAL A 157 11.59 21.82 3.79
CA VAL A 157 11.51 23.02 4.64
C VAL A 157 12.09 22.76 6.03
N THR A 158 11.84 21.58 6.60
CA THR A 158 12.38 21.22 7.93
C THR A 158 13.90 21.08 7.90
N GLU A 159 14.46 20.45 6.87
CA GLU A 159 15.91 20.33 6.67
C GLU A 159 16.57 21.71 6.52
N SER A 160 15.96 22.58 5.71
CA SER A 160 16.46 23.95 5.48
C SER A 160 16.46 24.82 6.75
N ARG A 161 15.54 24.56 7.69
CA ARG A 161 15.51 25.25 9.00
C ARG A 161 16.58 24.70 9.94
N SER A 162 16.76 23.38 9.98
CA SER A 162 17.77 22.75 10.82
C SER A 162 19.19 23.17 10.43
N SER A 163 19.47 23.32 9.14
CA SER A 163 20.79 23.78 8.67
C SER A 163 21.06 25.25 8.98
N ALA A 164 20.01 26.09 9.11
CA ALA A 164 20.15 27.50 9.47
C ALA A 164 20.35 27.74 10.99
N ASP A 165 19.95 26.79 11.84
CA ASP A 165 20.18 26.85 13.29
C ASP A 165 21.56 26.33 13.72
N ASP A 166 22.28 25.62 12.83
CA ASP A 166 23.63 25.06 13.04
C ASP A 166 24.78 25.96 12.51
N GLU A 167 24.48 27.11 11.87
CA GLU A 167 25.45 28.15 11.44
C GLU A 167 25.50 29.37 12.38
#